data_AF-V4NBA5-F1
#
_entry.id   AF-V4NBA5-F1
#
_cell.length_a   1.000
_cell.length_b   1.000
_cell.length_c   1.000
_cell.angle_alpha   90.00
_cell.angle_beta   90.00
_cell.angle_gamma   90.00
#
_symmetry.space_group_name_H-M   'P 1'
#
loop_
_entity.id
_entity.type
_entity.pdbx_description
1 polymer ?
#
loop_
_entity_poly.entity_id
_entity_poly.type
_entity_poly.pdbx_seq_one_letter_code
_entity_poly.pdbx_strand_id
1 'polypeptide(L)'
;MGWTSAYQDADLALMKLSPSHFFLQNAFVEAWAHNTMIHLVVDDATAWFETARRVKADGGFDEVTVHPPRREAYGALATHVLDPAGVLLFFAQMDAA
;
A
#
# COMPACT_ATOMS: atom_id res chain seq x y z
N MET A 1 4.04 -1.15 -8.17
CA MET A 1 2.64 -1.34 -7.73
C MET A 1 1.59 -0.63 -8.62
N GLY A 2 1.96 0.03 -9.73
CA GLY A 2 0.98 0.57 -10.71
C GLY A 2 0.43 1.97 -10.40
N TRP A 3 0.94 2.64 -9.36
CA TRP A 3 0.61 4.04 -9.06
C TRP A 3 1.21 4.99 -10.09
N THR A 4 0.50 6.07 -10.37
CA THR A 4 1.01 7.20 -11.15
C THR A 4 0.86 8.49 -10.37
N SER A 5 1.64 9.50 -10.71
CA SER A 5 1.48 10.85 -10.15
C SER A 5 0.54 11.66 -11.05
N ALA A 6 -0.56 12.16 -10.49
CA ALA A 6 -1.46 13.09 -11.18
C ALA A 6 -0.99 14.54 -11.07
N TYR A 7 -0.17 14.83 -10.06
CA TYR A 7 0.48 16.12 -9.82
C TYR A 7 1.74 15.88 -9.00
N GLN A 8 2.82 16.60 -9.32
CA GLN A 8 4.05 16.54 -8.54
C GLN A 8 4.82 17.85 -8.62
N ASP A 9 5.31 18.31 -7.48
CA ASP A 9 6.32 19.36 -7.36
C ASP A 9 7.46 18.90 -6.42
N ALA A 10 8.21 19.85 -5.84
CA ALA A 10 9.32 19.56 -4.94
C ALA A 10 8.90 19.04 -3.56
N ASP A 11 7.68 19.34 -3.12
CA ASP A 11 7.21 19.11 -1.75
C ASP A 11 6.04 18.11 -1.67
N LEU A 12 5.31 17.91 -2.78
CA LEU A 12 4.06 17.15 -2.79
C LEU A 12 3.89 16.36 -4.09
N ALA A 13 3.38 15.14 -3.97
CA ALA A 13 2.86 14.35 -5.08
C ALA A 13 1.43 13.87 -4.79
N LEU A 14 0.53 13.99 -5.76
CA LEU A 14 -0.79 13.34 -5.74
C LEU A 14 -0.67 11.99 -6.43
N MET A 15 -0.58 10.94 -5.63
CA MET A 15 -0.50 9.56 -6.12
C MET A 15 -1.90 9.05 -6.46
N LYS A 16 -2.02 8.35 -7.59
CA LYS A 16 -3.27 7.79 -8.11
C LYS A 16 -3.13 6.31 -8.44
N LEU A 17 -4.16 5.54 -8.11
CA LEU A 17 -4.37 4.17 -8.52
C LEU A 17 -5.88 3.92 -8.70
N SER A 18 -6.33 3.87 -9.95
CA SER A 18 -7.76 3.73 -10.29
C SER A 18 -8.62 4.82 -9.61
N PRO A 19 -9.70 4.59 -8.81
CA PRO A 19 -10.41 5.70 -8.15
C PRO A 19 -9.69 6.22 -6.90
N SER A 20 -8.67 5.50 -6.39
CA SER A 20 -7.98 5.83 -5.15
C SER A 20 -6.87 6.85 -5.40
N HIS A 21 -6.77 7.82 -4.48
CA HIS A 21 -5.75 8.85 -4.51
C HIS A 21 -5.26 9.16 -3.09
N PHE A 22 -3.98 9.51 -2.95
CA PHE A 22 -3.44 10.02 -1.69
C PHE A 22 -2.31 11.02 -1.97
N PHE A 23 -2.06 11.90 -1.01
CA PHE A 23 -0.93 12.82 -1.07
C PHE A 23 0.30 12.20 -0.41
N LEU A 24 1.43 12.28 -1.10
CA LEU A 24 2.75 11.98 -0.57
C LEU A 24 3.53 13.28 -0.42
N GLN A 25 3.97 13.57 0.80
CA GLN A 25 4.76 14.77 1.10
C GLN A 25 6.25 14.43 1.10
N ASN A 26 7.08 15.37 0.68
CA ASN A 26 8.54 15.31 0.80
C ASN A 26 8.97 15.61 2.24
N ALA A 27 8.50 14.79 3.18
CA ALA A 27 8.82 14.89 4.59
C ALA A 27 8.92 13.49 5.17
N PHE A 28 10.07 13.18 5.77
CA PHE A 28 10.27 11.90 6.45
C PHE A 28 10.48 12.14 7.94
N VAL A 29 9.53 11.64 8.74
CA VAL A 29 9.64 11.52 10.19
C VAL A 29 9.37 10.07 10.52
N GLU A 30 10.39 9.33 10.92
CA GLU A 30 10.34 7.87 11.13
C GLU A 30 9.18 7.45 12.04
N ALA A 31 9.03 8.14 13.17
CA ALA A 31 7.95 7.87 14.13
C ALA A 31 6.54 8.04 13.52
N TRP A 32 6.39 8.89 12.51
CA TRP A 32 5.12 9.05 11.80
C TRP A 32 4.97 7.97 10.74
N ALA A 33 6.00 7.72 9.94
CA ALA A 33 5.97 6.72 8.89
C ALA A 33 5.64 5.33 9.46
N HIS A 34 6.34 4.91 10.53
CA HIS A 34 6.14 3.62 11.19
C HIS A 34 4.80 3.49 11.95
N ASN A 35 4.07 4.59 12.14
CA ASN A 35 2.73 4.60 12.75
C ASN A 35 1.62 4.99 11.76
N THR A 36 1.94 5.12 10.47
CA THR A 36 0.97 5.48 9.44
C THR A 36 0.51 4.23 8.70
N MET A 37 -0.80 4.08 8.55
CA MET A 37 -1.42 3.08 7.70
C MET A 37 -2.24 3.76 6.61
N ILE A 38 -2.09 3.32 5.37
CA ILE A 38 -2.98 3.68 4.26
C ILE A 38 -3.87 2.46 3.98
N HIS A 39 -5.16 2.59 4.31
CA HIS A 39 -6.15 1.54 4.08
C HIS A 39 -6.79 1.70 2.70
N LEU A 40 -6.59 0.70 1.84
CA LEU A 40 -7.06 0.65 0.46
C LEU A 40 -8.09 -0.47 0.33
N VAL A 41 -9.33 -0.10 0.04
CA VAL A 41 -10.36 -1.10 -0.31
C VAL A 41 -10.12 -1.56 -1.74
N VAL A 42 -10.03 -2.87 -1.93
CA VAL A 42 -9.70 -3.51 -3.21
C VAL A 42 -10.64 -4.68 -3.49
N ASP A 43 -10.77 -5.04 -4.77
CA ASP A 43 -11.64 -6.14 -5.17
C ASP A 43 -11.05 -7.52 -4.83
N ASP A 44 -9.72 -7.65 -4.84
CA ASP A 44 -9.01 -8.92 -4.62
C ASP A 44 -7.70 -8.72 -3.86
N ALA A 45 -7.69 -9.04 -2.57
CA ALA A 45 -6.50 -8.93 -1.72
C ALA A 45 -5.40 -9.95 -2.09
N THR A 46 -5.77 -11.11 -2.65
CA THR A 46 -4.81 -12.14 -3.07
C THR A 46 -4.06 -11.69 -4.31
N ALA A 47 -4.74 -11.08 -5.28
CA ALA A 47 -4.10 -10.49 -6.46
C ALA A 47 -3.12 -9.36 -6.09
N TRP A 48 -3.45 -8.56 -5.07
CA TRP A 48 -2.55 -7.52 -4.56
C TRP A 48 -1.32 -8.11 -3.87
N PHE A 49 -1.47 -9.21 -3.12
CA PHE A 49 -0.34 -9.93 -2.53
C PHE A 49 0.63 -10.43 -3.60
N GLU A 50 0.13 -11.12 -4.63
CA GLU A 50 0.96 -11.62 -5.73
C GLU A 50 1.64 -10.49 -6.50
N THR A 51 0.93 -9.39 -6.73
CA THR A 51 1.49 -8.18 -7.35
C THR A 51 2.63 -7.61 -6.50
N ALA A 52 2.45 -7.49 -5.18
CA ALA A 52 3.46 -6.99 -4.26
C ALA A 52 4.69 -7.90 -4.22
N ARG A 53 4.49 -9.23 -4.17
CA ARG A 53 5.57 -10.22 -4.21
C ARG A 53 6.41 -10.11 -5.48
N ARG A 54 5.75 -9.99 -6.64
CA ARG A 54 6.43 -9.80 -7.92
C ARG A 54 7.20 -8.48 -7.97
N VAL A 55 6.57 -7.37 -7.59
CA VAL A 55 7.22 -6.04 -7.57
C VAL A 55 8.42 -6.04 -6.63
N LYS A 56 8.32 -6.69 -5.47
CA LYS A 56 9.44 -6.85 -4.54
C LYS A 56 10.62 -7.57 -5.21
N ALA A 57 10.35 -8.74 -5.80
CA ALA A 57 11.39 -9.58 -6.41
C ALA A 57 12.04 -8.92 -7.62
N ASP A 58 11.24 -8.34 -8.53
CA ASP A 58 11.72 -7.76 -9.78
C ASP A 58 12.35 -6.38 -9.58
N GLY A 59 11.92 -5.63 -8.56
CA GLY A 59 12.34 -4.27 -8.28
C GLY A 59 13.52 -4.13 -7.31
N GLY A 60 13.98 -5.23 -6.70
CA GLY A 60 15.08 -5.21 -5.74
C GLY A 60 14.73 -4.57 -4.39
N PHE A 61 13.46 -4.61 -3.98
CA PHE A 61 12.98 -4.04 -2.71
C PHE A 61 13.10 -5.04 -1.56
N ASP A 62 14.31 -5.53 -1.27
CA ASP A 62 14.52 -6.58 -0.28
C ASP A 62 14.05 -6.18 1.14
N GLU A 63 14.10 -4.89 1.45
CA GLU A 63 13.65 -4.26 2.69
C GLU A 63 12.12 -4.27 2.87
N VAL A 64 11.36 -4.31 1.77
CA VAL A 64 9.89 -4.31 1.81
C VAL A 64 9.38 -5.62 2.37
N THR A 65 8.47 -5.56 3.35
CA THR A 65 7.84 -6.76 3.90
C THR A 65 6.43 -6.91 3.31
N VAL A 66 6.15 -8.08 2.73
CA VAL A 66 4.83 -8.41 2.17
C VAL A 66 4.24 -9.57 2.98
N HIS A 67 3.10 -9.35 3.60
CA HIS A 67 2.42 -10.36 4.40
C HIS A 67 1.31 -11.04 3.59
N PRO A 68 1.18 -12.38 3.69
CA PRO A 68 0.15 -13.10 2.95
C PRO A 68 -1.27 -12.67 3.38
N PRO A 69 -2.28 -12.83 2.51
CA PRO A 69 -3.65 -12.48 2.84
C PRO A 69 -4.13 -13.22 4.09
N ARG A 70 -4.78 -12.50 5.01
CA ARG A 70 -5.36 -13.03 6.24
C ARG A 70 -6.79 -12.56 6.41
N ARG A 71 -7.64 -13.44 6.95
CA ARG A 71 -9.01 -13.08 7.34
C ARG A 71 -8.96 -12.21 8.60
N GLU A 72 -9.55 -11.03 8.50
CA GLU A 72 -9.69 -10.09 9.60
C GLU A 72 -11.07 -10.23 10.25
N ALA A 73 -11.10 -10.10 11.59
CA ALA A 73 -12.31 -10.34 12.39
C ALA A 73 -13.46 -9.36 12.11
N TYR A 74 -13.15 -8.21 11.49
CA TYR A 74 -14.12 -7.18 11.13
C TYR A 74 -14.75 -7.37 9.74
N GLY A 75 -14.51 -8.50 9.07
CA GLY A 75 -15.14 -8.83 7.79
C GLY A 75 -14.34 -8.38 6.56
N ALA A 76 -13.07 -8.77 6.49
CA ALA A 76 -12.24 -8.55 5.30
C ALA A 76 -11.20 -9.66 5.11
N LEU A 77 -10.80 -9.91 3.87
CA LEU A 77 -9.53 -10.58 3.56
C LEU A 77 -8.51 -9.50 3.24
N ALA A 78 -7.37 -9.48 3.92
CA ALA A 78 -6.40 -8.40 3.75
C ALA A 78 -4.96 -8.89 3.62
N THR A 79 -4.21 -8.26 2.73
CA THR A 79 -2.74 -8.33 2.67
C THR A 79 -2.18 -6.96 3.02
N HIS A 80 -0.99 -6.92 3.61
CA HIS A 80 -0.31 -5.66 3.88
C HIS A 80 1.15 -5.67 3.45
N VAL A 81 1.58 -4.49 3.04
CA VAL A 81 2.94 -4.20 2.59
C VAL A 81 3.51 -3.10 3.47
N LEU A 82 4.63 -3.37 4.13
CA LEU A 82 5.46 -2.33 4.71
C LEU A 82 6.35 -1.78 3.60
N ASP A 83 6.11 -0.53 3.22
CA ASP A 83 6.87 0.14 2.15
C ASP A 83 8.29 0.53 2.62
N PRO A 84 9.16 1.05 1.74
CA PRO A 84 10.53 1.42 2.11
C PRO A 84 10.62 2.53 3.17
N ALA A 85 9.59 3.37 3.32
CA ALA A 85 9.53 4.39 4.37
C ALA A 85 9.00 3.82 5.70
N GLY A 86 8.51 2.58 5.70
CA GLY A 86 7.89 1.91 6.84
C GLY A 86 6.40 2.24 7.03
N VAL A 87 5.76 2.85 6.03
CA VAL A 87 4.31 3.04 6.01
C VAL A 87 3.62 1.70 5.69
N LEU A 88 2.55 1.41 6.42
CA LEU A 88 1.77 0.20 6.21
C LEU A 88 0.69 0.43 5.14
N LEU A 89 0.89 -0.12 3.95
CA LEU A 89 -0.15 -0.19 2.92
C LEU A 89 -1.03 -1.41 3.19
N PHE A 90 -2.29 -1.18 3.53
CA PHE A 90 -3.25 -2.22 3.92
C PHE A 90 -4.29 -2.41 2.81
N PHE A 91 -4.19 -3.50 2.05
CA PHE A 91 -5.10 -3.81 0.95
C PHE A 91 -6.19 -4.75 1.44
N ALA A 92 -7.41 -4.22 1.61
CA ALA A 92 -8.54 -4.92 2.18
C ALA A 92 -9.60 -5.23 1.13
N GLN A 93 -9.87 -6.51 0.91
CA GLN A 93 -11.08 -6.98 0.25
C GLN A 93 -12.16 -7.16 1.30
N MET A 94 -13.11 -6.22 1.33
CA MET A 94 -14.24 -6.26 2.26
C MET A 94 -15.18 -7.40 1.89
N ASP A 95 -15.77 -8.04 2.89
CA ASP A 95 -16.86 -8.97 2.64
C ASP A 95 -18.06 -8.21 2.03
N ALA A 96 -18.82 -8.90 1.18
CA ALA A 96 -20.04 -8.32 0.62
C ALA A 96 -21.01 -7.95 1.74
N ALA A 97 -21.64 -6.78 1.62
CA ALA A 97 -22.67 -6.31 2.54
C ALA A 97 -23.96 -7.14 2.44
#